data_AF-A0A4U9HFL1-F1
#
_entry.id   AF-A0A4U9HFL1-F1
#
_cell.length_a   1.000
_cell.length_b   1.000
_cell.length_c   1.000
_cell.angle_alpha   90.00
_cell.angle_beta   90.00
_cell.angle_gamma   90.00
#
_symmetry.space_group_name_H-M   'P 1'
#
loop_
_entity.id
_entity.type
_entity.pdbx_description
1 polymer ?
#
loop_
_entity_poly.entity_id
_entity_poly.type
_entity_poly.pdbx_seq_one_letter_code
_entity_poly.pdbx_strand_id
1 'polypeptide(L)'
;MVGRFAVCRLAASFATEQEAFILHGRLQGQDHETAIGLTKDKHGDSKVRIDGTDGHKVAELALMMPMQLITPEGFTLLNGGPKYRRAFLDWGCFHNEAGFFTAWSNLKRLLKQRNAALRQVTRYAQLRAWDKELIPLAEQISRWRAEYSAGIAQDMADTCQQFLPEFSLSFSFQRGWEKETDYARCWSEASSAIAC
;
A
#
# COMPACT_ATOMS: atom_id res chain seq x y z
N MET A 1 -11.70 -4.31 -16.66
CA MET A 1 -12.34 -4.09 -15.35
C MET A 1 -12.82 -2.64 -15.31
N VAL A 2 -14.13 -2.37 -15.27
CA VAL A 2 -14.67 -1.00 -15.39
C VAL A 2 -14.34 -0.24 -14.10
N GLY A 3 -13.34 0.64 -14.15
CA GLY A 3 -13.02 1.54 -13.05
C GLY A 3 -14.23 2.42 -12.74
N ARG A 4 -14.79 2.29 -11.53
CA ARG A 4 -15.77 3.25 -11.03
C ARG A 4 -15.05 4.56 -10.77
N PHE A 5 -15.27 5.55 -11.62
CA PHE A 5 -14.85 6.92 -11.36
C PHE A 5 -15.79 7.52 -10.31
N ALA A 6 -15.35 7.57 -9.06
CA ALA A 6 -16.07 8.29 -8.01
C ALA A 6 -15.78 9.79 -8.13
N VAL A 7 -16.81 10.58 -8.46
CA VAL A 7 -16.74 12.04 -8.37
C VAL A 7 -17.03 12.42 -6.92
N CYS A 8 -15.99 12.58 -6.11
CA CYS A 8 -16.14 13.12 -4.76
C CYS A 8 -16.17 14.65 -4.83
N ARG A 9 -17.33 15.27 -4.55
CA ARG A 9 -17.39 16.73 -4.32
C ARG A 9 -16.81 17.04 -2.95
N LEU A 10 -15.52 17.38 -2.94
CA LEU A 10 -14.79 17.80 -1.75
C LEU A 10 -14.90 19.33 -1.64
N ALA A 11 -15.68 19.82 -0.68
CA ALA A 11 -15.63 21.23 -0.29
C ALA A 11 -14.50 21.40 0.73
N ALA A 12 -13.30 21.78 0.26
CA ALA A 12 -12.18 22.11 1.12
C ALA A 12 -12.00 23.64 1.14
N SER A 13 -12.56 24.30 2.15
CA SER A 13 -12.32 25.72 2.42
C SER A 13 -11.12 25.86 3.35
N PHE A 14 -10.03 26.47 2.88
CA PHE A 14 -8.89 26.82 3.71
C PHE A 14 -9.14 28.18 4.40
N ALA A 15 -8.92 28.23 5.71
CA ALA A 15 -8.74 29.46 6.48
C ALA A 15 -7.47 29.33 7.33
N THR A 16 -6.55 30.27 7.21
CA THR A 16 -5.16 30.19 7.68
C THR A 16 -4.95 30.27 9.20
N GLU A 17 -5.98 30.02 10.02
CA GLU A 17 -5.90 30.11 11.50
C GLU A 17 -6.61 28.95 12.24
N GLN A 18 -7.03 27.89 11.55
CA GLN A 18 -7.76 26.79 12.20
C GLN A 18 -6.86 25.69 12.75
N GLU A 19 -7.21 25.16 13.92
CA GLU A 19 -6.45 24.09 14.59
C GLU A 19 -6.57 22.72 13.91
N ALA A 20 -7.59 22.54 13.07
CA ALA A 20 -7.85 21.33 12.33
C ALA A 20 -8.52 21.63 10.98
N PHE A 21 -8.23 20.76 10.01
CA PHE A 21 -8.95 20.68 8.74
C PHE A 21 -10.04 19.62 8.86
N ILE A 22 -11.26 19.96 8.48
CA ILE A 22 -12.40 19.04 8.48
C ILE A 22 -12.92 18.91 7.07
N LEU A 23 -13.02 17.67 6.61
CA LEU A 23 -13.63 17.30 5.35
C LEU A 23 -14.91 16.51 5.62
N HIS A 24 -16.00 16.94 5.01
CA HIS A 24 -17.25 16.20 4.99
C HIS A 24 -17.59 15.79 3.56
N GLY A 25 -18.13 14.59 3.42
CA GLY A 25 -18.58 14.06 2.15
C GLY A 25 -19.76 13.12 2.34
N ARG A 26 -20.41 12.78 1.23
CA ARG A 26 -21.45 11.77 1.16
C ARG A 26 -21.11 10.83 0.02
N LEU A 27 -21.11 9.54 0.28
CA LEU A 27 -20.88 8.49 -0.71
C LEU A 27 -22.22 7.91 -1.13
N GLN A 28 -22.53 7.97 -2.41
CA GLN A 28 -23.72 7.37 -2.97
C GLN A 28 -23.45 5.88 -3.24
N GLY A 29 -24.00 5.01 -2.40
CA GLY A 29 -24.00 3.56 -2.61
C GLY A 29 -25.13 3.11 -3.53
N GLN A 30 -25.25 1.79 -3.74
CA GLN A 30 -26.38 1.21 -4.49
C GLN A 30 -27.68 1.26 -3.69
N ASP A 31 -27.61 1.03 -2.37
CA ASP A 31 -28.79 0.91 -1.51
C ASP A 31 -29.01 2.10 -0.56
N HIS A 32 -27.94 2.79 -0.15
CA HIS A 32 -28.04 3.97 0.71
C HIS A 32 -26.89 4.96 0.50
N GLU A 33 -27.09 6.19 0.99
CA GLU A 33 -26.06 7.21 1.07
C GLU A 33 -25.33 7.11 2.42
N THR A 34 -24.00 7.06 2.38
CA THR A 34 -23.13 7.00 3.57
C THR A 34 -22.49 8.36 3.81
N ALA A 35 -22.69 8.94 4.99
CA ALA A 35 -22.04 10.19 5.37
C ALA A 35 -20.63 9.92 5.89
N ILE A 36 -19.64 10.64 5.36
CA ILE A 36 -18.23 10.50 5.77
C ILE A 36 -17.66 11.83 6.30
N GLY A 37 -16.81 11.72 7.31
CA GLY A 37 -16.06 12.83 7.89
C GLY A 37 -14.60 12.45 8.09
N LEU A 38 -13.69 13.35 7.74
CA LEU A 38 -12.27 13.25 8.04
C LEU A 38 -11.82 14.56 8.68
N THR A 39 -11.39 14.49 9.92
CA THR A 39 -10.74 15.61 10.61
C THR A 39 -9.25 15.30 10.70
N LYS A 40 -8.41 16.26 10.30
CA LYS A 40 -6.96 16.19 10.47
C LYS A 40 -6.50 17.41 11.25
N ASP A 41 -5.91 17.20 12.42
CA ASP A 41 -5.42 18.30 13.23
C ASP A 41 -4.02 18.78 12.78
N LYS A 42 -3.58 19.90 13.36
CA LYS A 42 -2.24 20.47 13.14
C LYS A 42 -1.08 19.57 13.58
N HIS A 43 -1.34 18.58 14.45
CA HIS A 43 -0.35 17.61 14.93
C HIS A 43 -0.25 16.38 14.01
N GLY A 44 -1.17 16.24 13.05
CA GLY A 44 -1.22 15.17 12.06
C GLY A 44 -2.14 14.01 12.43
N ASP A 45 -2.81 14.07 13.58
CA ASP A 45 -3.77 13.05 13.99
C ASP A 45 -5.03 13.15 13.14
N SER A 46 -5.54 11.99 12.75
CA SER A 46 -6.71 11.87 11.88
C SER A 46 -7.85 11.20 12.64
N LYS A 47 -9.01 11.85 12.66
CA LYS A 47 -10.27 11.27 13.16
C LYS A 47 -11.20 11.04 11.99
N VAL A 48 -11.77 9.84 11.93
CA VAL A 48 -12.70 9.44 10.87
C VAL A 48 -14.06 9.19 11.48
N ARG A 49 -15.09 9.69 10.79
CA ARG A 49 -16.49 9.48 11.12
C ARG A 49 -17.21 8.87 9.92
N ILE A 50 -18.00 7.83 10.15
CA ILE A 50 -18.82 7.16 9.12
C ILE A 50 -20.23 7.04 9.70
N ASP A 51 -21.25 7.53 8.99
CA ASP A 51 -22.66 7.53 9.44
C ASP A 51 -22.88 7.99 10.89
N GLY A 52 -22.06 8.95 11.32
CA GLY A 52 -22.14 9.52 12.66
C GLY A 52 -21.37 8.78 13.75
N THR A 53 -20.77 7.61 13.46
CA THR A 53 -19.91 6.87 14.41
C THR A 53 -18.44 7.22 14.26
N ASP A 54 -17.73 7.30 15.38
CA ASP A 54 -16.28 7.58 15.45
C ASP A 54 -15.46 6.29 15.64
N GLY A 55 -14.13 6.40 15.57
CA GLY A 55 -13.20 5.30 15.85
C GLY A 55 -12.77 4.50 14.61
N HIS A 56 -13.24 4.92 13.43
CA HIS A 56 -12.86 4.33 12.16
C HIS A 56 -11.44 4.70 11.76
N LYS A 57 -10.81 3.84 10.96
CA LYS A 57 -9.50 4.12 10.37
C LYS A 57 -9.64 4.78 9.01
N VAL A 58 -8.65 5.60 8.62
CA VAL A 58 -8.56 6.17 7.26
C VAL A 58 -8.56 5.09 6.18
N ALA A 59 -8.05 3.89 6.49
CA ALA A 59 -8.09 2.74 5.59
C ALA A 59 -9.54 2.27 5.29
N GLU A 60 -10.46 2.37 6.24
CA GLU A 60 -11.88 2.02 6.01
C GLU A 60 -12.52 3.00 5.02
N LEU A 61 -12.23 4.32 5.15
CA LEU A 61 -12.64 5.31 4.15
C LEU A 61 -12.09 4.99 2.76
N ALA A 62 -10.82 4.62 2.67
CA ALA A 62 -10.17 4.31 1.39
C ALA A 62 -10.82 3.10 0.69
N LEU A 63 -11.23 2.07 1.45
CA LEU A 63 -11.94 0.90 0.90
C LEU A 63 -13.34 1.25 0.37
N MET A 64 -14.05 2.17 1.02
CA MET A 64 -15.39 2.59 0.59
C MET A 64 -15.37 3.48 -0.66
N MET A 65 -14.23 4.11 -0.95
CA MET A 65 -14.07 5.06 -2.06
C MET A 65 -12.83 4.71 -2.89
N PRO A 66 -12.91 3.68 -3.76
CA PRO A 66 -11.86 3.35 -4.70
C PRO A 66 -11.77 4.47 -5.75
N MET A 67 -10.93 5.47 -5.49
CA MET A 67 -10.71 6.61 -6.37
C MET A 67 -9.35 6.51 -7.06
N GLN A 68 -9.34 6.73 -8.38
CA GLN A 68 -8.11 6.84 -9.15
C GLN A 68 -7.88 8.31 -9.50
N LEU A 69 -6.78 8.87 -8.97
CA LEU A 69 -6.35 10.22 -9.30
C LEU A 69 -5.44 10.17 -10.54
N ILE A 70 -5.87 10.80 -11.63
CA ILE A 70 -5.07 10.95 -12.85
C ILE A 70 -4.52 12.37 -12.86
N THR A 71 -3.22 12.51 -12.61
CA THR A 71 -2.54 13.81 -12.65
C THR A 71 -1.32 13.77 -13.57
N PRO A 72 -0.88 14.94 -14.09
CA PRO A 72 0.32 15.01 -14.94
C PRO A 72 1.59 14.49 -14.25
N GLU A 73 1.65 14.51 -12.92
CA GLU A 73 2.79 13.99 -12.13
C GLU A 73 2.89 12.46 -12.15
N GLY A 74 1.95 11.77 -12.82
CA GLY A 74 1.95 10.32 -13.03
C GLY A 74 3.23 9.76 -13.66
N PHE A 75 4.00 10.58 -14.38
CA PHE A 75 5.34 10.21 -14.87
C PHE A 75 6.31 9.79 -13.76
N THR A 76 6.09 10.24 -12.52
CA THR A 76 6.89 9.84 -11.35
C THR A 76 6.83 8.33 -11.10
N LEU A 77 5.76 7.65 -11.51
CA LEU A 77 5.67 6.19 -11.44
C LEU A 77 6.72 5.51 -12.34
N LEU A 78 6.94 6.08 -13.53
CA LEU A 78 7.85 5.58 -14.55
C LEU A 78 9.29 5.99 -14.27
N ASN A 79 9.52 7.30 -14.11
CA ASN A 79 10.87 7.88 -13.99
C ASN A 79 11.40 7.90 -12.55
N GLY A 80 10.52 7.71 -11.56
CA GLY A 80 10.89 7.74 -10.16
C GLY A 80 11.56 6.46 -9.66
N GLY A 81 12.09 6.52 -8.44
CA GLY A 81 12.69 5.38 -7.78
C GLY A 81 11.68 4.27 -7.39
N PRO A 82 12.17 3.11 -6.93
CA PRO A 82 11.34 1.95 -6.58
C PRO A 82 10.23 2.22 -5.53
N LYS A 83 10.37 3.27 -4.73
CA LYS A 83 9.37 3.71 -3.75
C LYS A 83 8.01 3.97 -4.40
N TYR A 84 7.98 4.64 -5.56
CA TYR A 84 6.72 5.01 -6.23
C TYR A 84 6.03 3.79 -6.83
N ARG A 85 6.77 2.92 -7.51
CA ARG A 85 6.23 1.65 -8.06
C ARG A 85 5.71 0.71 -6.96
N ARG A 86 6.41 0.60 -5.83
CA ARG A 86 5.92 -0.17 -4.68
C ARG A 86 4.64 0.43 -4.09
N ALA A 87 4.55 1.75 -3.96
CA ALA A 87 3.35 2.39 -3.45
C ALA A 87 2.15 2.17 -4.39
N PHE A 88 2.37 2.22 -5.71
CA PHE A 88 1.36 1.91 -6.71
C PHE A 88 0.88 0.46 -6.62
N LEU A 89 1.80 -0.51 -6.55
CA LEU A 89 1.44 -1.93 -6.39
C LEU A 89 0.72 -2.19 -5.05
N ASP A 90 1.18 -1.59 -3.96
CA ASP A 90 0.56 -1.74 -2.64
C ASP A 90 -0.87 -1.16 -2.62
N TRP A 91 -1.09 -0.02 -3.29
CA TRP A 91 -2.42 0.56 -3.44
C TRP A 91 -3.36 -0.34 -4.24
N GLY A 92 -2.85 -0.95 -5.31
CA GLY A 92 -3.59 -1.91 -6.10
C GLY A 92 -3.96 -3.18 -5.32
N CYS A 93 -2.99 -3.79 -4.66
CA CYS A 93 -3.22 -4.96 -3.82
C CYS A 93 -4.18 -4.65 -2.66
N PHE A 94 -4.10 -3.46 -2.07
CA PHE A 94 -5.01 -3.02 -1.02
C PHE A 94 -6.49 -3.05 -1.45
N HIS A 95 -6.80 -2.71 -2.70
CA HIS A 95 -8.16 -2.77 -3.22
C HIS A 95 -8.55 -4.16 -3.76
N ASN A 96 -7.58 -4.95 -4.21
CA ASN A 96 -7.84 -6.28 -4.78
C ASN A 96 -7.97 -7.37 -3.72
N GLU A 97 -7.25 -7.24 -2.60
CA GLU A 97 -7.08 -8.29 -1.60
C GLU A 97 -7.51 -7.81 -0.21
N ALA A 98 -8.64 -8.31 0.29
CA ALA A 98 -9.22 -7.90 1.57
C ALA A 98 -8.25 -8.06 2.76
N GLY A 99 -7.35 -9.05 2.71
CA GLY A 99 -6.35 -9.32 3.76
C GLY A 99 -5.08 -8.48 3.67
N PHE A 100 -4.85 -7.77 2.55
CA PHE A 100 -3.56 -7.14 2.27
C PHE A 100 -3.20 -6.06 3.28
N PHE A 101 -4.14 -5.17 3.61
CA PHE A 101 -3.87 -4.08 4.56
C PHE A 101 -3.40 -4.59 5.93
N THR A 102 -4.09 -5.60 6.45
CA THR A 102 -3.79 -6.20 7.76
C THR A 102 -2.40 -6.83 7.74
N ALA A 103 -2.10 -7.65 6.72
CA ALA A 103 -0.80 -8.26 6.56
C ALA A 103 0.32 -7.21 6.39
N TRP A 104 0.10 -6.19 5.55
CA TRP A 104 1.05 -5.12 5.27
C TRP A 104 1.35 -4.27 6.51
N SER A 105 0.32 -3.91 7.28
CA SER A 105 0.46 -3.19 8.54
C SER A 105 1.24 -4.00 9.57
N ASN A 106 0.93 -5.29 9.70
CA ASN A 106 1.66 -6.22 10.58
C ASN A 106 3.12 -6.37 10.15
N LEU A 107 3.40 -6.55 8.86
CA LEU A 107 4.75 -6.66 8.33
C LEU A 107 5.56 -5.41 8.66
N LYS A 108 5.01 -4.21 8.42
CA LYS A 108 5.67 -2.93 8.72
C LYS A 108 5.96 -2.76 10.20
N ARG A 109 5.02 -3.16 11.07
CA ARG A 109 5.19 -3.13 12.53
C ARG A 109 6.30 -4.08 12.98
N LEU A 110 6.27 -5.33 12.52
CA LEU A 110 7.28 -6.34 12.87
C LEU A 110 8.67 -5.96 12.36
N LEU A 111 8.78 -5.44 11.13
CA LEU A 111 10.04 -4.93 10.60
C LEU A 111 10.61 -3.80 11.46
N LYS A 112 9.77 -2.87 11.94
CA LYS A 112 10.22 -1.79 12.83
C LYS A 112 10.73 -2.32 14.17
N GLN A 113 10.00 -3.26 14.78
CA GLN A 113 10.40 -3.89 16.03
C GLN A 113 11.70 -4.69 15.87
N ARG A 114 11.81 -5.49 14.81
CA ARG A 114 13.01 -6.25 14.47
C ARG A 114 14.21 -5.35 14.24
N ASN A 115 14.06 -4.25 13.48
CA ASN A 115 15.14 -3.30 13.24
C ASN A 115 15.59 -2.57 14.50
N ALA A 116 14.68 -2.36 15.46
CA ALA A 116 15.05 -1.83 16.77
C ALA A 116 15.81 -2.89 17.60
N ALA A 117 15.32 -4.13 17.62
CA ALA A 117 15.97 -5.25 18.30
C ALA A 117 17.36 -5.54 17.72
N LEU A 118 17.53 -5.42 16.41
CA LEU A 118 18.82 -5.61 15.71
C LEU A 118 19.95 -4.76 16.31
N ARG A 119 19.63 -3.58 16.85
CA ARG A 119 20.61 -2.67 17.47
C ARG A 119 21.02 -3.07 18.88
N GLN A 120 20.32 -4.03 19.49
CA GLN A 120 20.48 -4.42 20.89
C GLN A 120 20.96 -5.87 21.05
N VAL A 121 20.78 -6.70 20.02
CA VAL A 121 21.15 -8.13 20.06
C VAL A 121 22.62 -8.33 19.73
N THR A 122 23.25 -9.27 20.44
CA THR A 122 24.64 -9.70 20.17
C THR A 122 24.70 -11.01 19.38
N ARG A 123 23.58 -11.73 19.31
CA ARG A 123 23.47 -13.01 18.59
C ARG A 123 22.21 -13.02 17.75
N TYR A 124 22.34 -13.46 16.50
CA TYR A 124 21.21 -13.56 15.57
C TYR A 124 20.06 -14.42 16.10
N ALA A 125 20.35 -15.47 16.87
CA ALA A 125 19.33 -16.36 17.45
C ALA A 125 18.26 -15.61 18.26
N GLN A 126 18.59 -14.44 18.82
CA GLN A 126 17.65 -13.59 19.55
C GLN A 126 16.57 -12.99 18.63
N LEU A 127 16.82 -12.89 17.32
CA LEU A 127 15.86 -12.34 16.34
C LEU A 127 14.88 -13.37 15.78
N ARG A 128 15.10 -14.67 16.02
CA ARG A 128 14.30 -15.75 15.40
C ARG A 128 12.80 -15.65 15.66
N ALA A 129 12.41 -15.12 16.82
CA ALA A 129 11.00 -14.91 17.15
C ALA A 129 10.31 -13.94 16.18
N TRP A 130 11.01 -12.88 15.75
CA TRP A 130 10.50 -11.96 14.74
C TRP A 130 10.51 -12.58 13.35
N ASP A 131 11.57 -13.30 12.99
CA ASP A 131 11.67 -13.93 11.67
C ASP A 131 10.52 -14.90 11.42
N LYS A 132 10.15 -15.71 12.43
CA LYS A 132 9.04 -16.68 12.36
C LYS A 132 7.70 -16.03 11.97
N GLU A 133 7.44 -14.82 12.47
CA GLU A 133 6.21 -14.07 12.17
C GLU A 133 6.33 -13.25 10.87
N LEU A 134 7.54 -12.74 10.57
CA LEU A 134 7.78 -11.84 9.46
C LEU A 134 7.82 -12.58 8.11
N ILE A 135 8.46 -13.75 8.06
CA ILE A 135 8.60 -14.55 6.84
C ILE A 135 7.25 -14.84 6.17
N PRO A 136 6.26 -15.46 6.84
CA PRO A 136 4.98 -15.80 6.18
C PRO A 136 4.24 -14.55 5.69
N LEU A 137 4.32 -13.44 6.42
CA LEU A 137 3.72 -12.17 5.99
C LEU A 137 4.40 -11.60 4.75
N ALA A 138 5.74 -11.65 4.70
CA ALA A 138 6.51 -11.15 3.56
C ALA A 138 6.25 -11.98 2.29
N GLU A 139 6.18 -13.31 2.43
CA GLU A 139 5.84 -14.22 1.33
C GLU A 139 4.42 -13.99 0.83
N GLN A 140 3.45 -13.86 1.75
CA GLN A 140 2.06 -13.60 1.37
C GLN A 140 1.90 -12.29 0.60
N ILE A 141 2.53 -11.21 1.08
CA ILE A 141 2.52 -9.90 0.39
C ILE A 141 3.25 -9.98 -0.95
N SER A 142 4.36 -10.74 -1.03
CA SER A 142 5.08 -10.94 -2.28
C SER A 142 4.21 -11.65 -3.33
N ARG A 143 3.45 -12.66 -2.90
CA ARG A 143 2.52 -13.41 -3.74
C ARG A 143 1.43 -12.52 -4.31
N TRP A 144 0.71 -11.79 -3.46
CA TRP A 144 -0.32 -10.84 -3.90
C TRP A 144 0.22 -9.78 -4.86
N ARG A 145 1.42 -9.23 -4.58
CA ARG A 145 2.08 -8.28 -5.47
C ARG A 145 2.42 -8.89 -6.82
N ALA A 146 2.85 -10.15 -6.86
CA ALA A 146 3.17 -10.87 -8.10
C ALA A 146 1.91 -11.15 -8.92
N GLU A 147 0.84 -11.61 -8.29
CA GLU A 147 -0.47 -11.87 -8.92
C GLU A 147 -1.05 -10.57 -9.49
N TYR A 148 -1.10 -9.50 -8.70
CA TYR A 148 -1.57 -8.19 -9.15
C TYR A 148 -0.72 -7.61 -10.27
N SER A 149 0.62 -7.74 -10.16
CA SER A 149 1.57 -7.33 -11.20
C SER A 149 1.33 -8.05 -12.52
N ALA A 150 1.06 -9.36 -12.49
CA ALA A 150 0.79 -10.16 -13.68
C ALA A 150 -0.52 -9.73 -14.35
N GLY A 151 -1.58 -9.46 -13.56
CA GLY A 151 -2.84 -8.93 -14.08
C GLY A 151 -2.67 -7.59 -14.79
N ILE A 152 -1.99 -6.63 -14.16
CA ILE A 152 -1.71 -5.32 -14.77
C ILE A 152 -0.83 -5.45 -16.02
N ALA A 153 0.16 -6.33 -16.02
CA ALA A 153 1.06 -6.48 -17.15
C ALA A 153 0.30 -6.85 -18.43
N GLN A 154 -0.72 -7.70 -18.31
CA GLN A 154 -1.57 -8.07 -19.44
C GLN A 154 -2.38 -6.86 -19.93
N ASP A 155 -3.08 -6.17 -19.02
CA ASP A 155 -3.89 -5.00 -19.37
C ASP A 155 -3.04 -3.87 -19.99
N MET A 156 -1.81 -3.68 -19.50
CA MET A 156 -0.86 -2.71 -20.04
C MET A 156 -0.38 -3.09 -21.44
N ALA A 157 -0.11 -4.37 -21.69
CA ALA A 157 0.31 -4.84 -23.01
C ALA A 157 -0.79 -4.62 -24.04
N ASP A 158 -2.03 -4.98 -23.71
CA ASP A 158 -3.20 -4.78 -24.57
C ASP A 158 -3.44 -3.30 -24.85
N THR A 159 -3.31 -2.44 -23.83
CA THR A 159 -3.42 -0.98 -23.97
C THR A 159 -2.31 -0.42 -24.85
N CYS A 160 -1.06 -0.88 -24.70
CA CYS A 160 0.05 -0.40 -25.50
C CYS A 160 -0.07 -0.78 -26.97
N GLN A 161 -0.59 -1.97 -27.29
CA GLN A 161 -0.86 -2.32 -28.69
C GLN A 161 -1.89 -1.38 -29.35
N GLN A 162 -2.85 -0.87 -28.58
CA GLN A 162 -3.87 0.07 -29.09
C GLN A 162 -3.31 1.47 -29.36
N PHE A 163 -2.43 1.98 -28.48
CA PHE A 163 -1.95 3.37 -28.56
C PHE A 163 -0.55 3.52 -29.17
N LEU A 164 0.30 2.50 -29.06
CA LEU A 164 1.72 2.50 -29.41
C LEU A 164 2.12 1.17 -30.07
N PRO A 165 1.50 0.79 -31.21
CA PRO A 165 1.70 -0.53 -31.84
C PRO A 165 3.15 -0.80 -32.27
N GLU A 166 3.92 0.26 -32.50
CA GLU A 166 5.34 0.21 -32.87
C GLU A 166 6.26 -0.21 -31.69
N PHE A 167 5.75 -0.18 -30.46
CA PHE A 167 6.53 -0.39 -29.25
C PHE A 167 6.08 -1.65 -28.49
N SER A 168 7.04 -2.50 -28.13
CA SER A 168 6.81 -3.61 -27.20
C SER A 168 7.19 -3.20 -25.78
N LEU A 169 6.24 -3.27 -24.84
CA LEU A 169 6.54 -3.11 -23.41
C LEU A 169 6.67 -4.46 -22.73
N SER A 170 7.70 -4.61 -21.90
CA SER A 170 7.85 -5.75 -20.99
C SER A 170 7.69 -5.29 -19.55
N PHE A 171 6.85 -5.98 -18.79
CA PHE A 171 6.68 -5.75 -17.36
C PHE A 171 7.22 -6.94 -16.58
N SER A 172 8.03 -6.69 -15.54
CA SER A 172 8.52 -7.76 -14.67
C SER A 172 8.46 -7.34 -13.20
N PHE A 173 7.94 -8.25 -12.37
CA PHE A 173 7.94 -8.07 -10.92
C PHE A 173 9.21 -8.65 -10.31
N GLN A 174 9.92 -7.82 -9.55
CA GLN A 174 11.11 -8.22 -8.80
C GLN A 174 10.83 -8.06 -7.30
N ARG A 175 10.80 -9.20 -6.58
CA ARG A 175 10.52 -9.25 -5.14
C ARG A 175 11.63 -8.66 -4.25
N GLY A 176 12.83 -8.50 -4.79
CA GLY A 176 13.99 -7.94 -4.07
C GLY A 176 14.86 -8.97 -3.35
N TRP A 177 14.58 -10.26 -3.54
CA TRP A 177 15.45 -11.38 -3.21
C TRP A 177 15.46 -12.40 -4.35
N GLU A 178 16.49 -13.24 -4.39
CA GLU A 178 16.69 -14.20 -5.49
C GLU A 178 15.49 -15.12 -5.69
N LYS A 179 15.21 -15.44 -6.96
CA LYS A 179 14.00 -16.18 -7.33
C LYS A 179 14.03 -17.63 -6.84
N GLU A 180 15.23 -18.20 -6.67
CA GLU A 180 15.47 -19.56 -6.18
C GLU A 180 15.60 -19.64 -4.66
N THR A 181 15.59 -18.49 -3.98
CA THR A 181 15.91 -18.40 -2.56
C THR A 181 14.64 -18.12 -1.77
N ASP A 182 14.31 -19.04 -0.87
CA ASP A 182 13.27 -18.83 0.14
C ASP A 182 13.61 -17.55 0.91
N TYR A 183 12.60 -16.72 1.18
CA TYR A 183 12.80 -15.51 1.96
C TYR A 183 13.46 -15.81 3.31
N ALA A 184 13.13 -16.94 3.93
CA ALA A 184 13.79 -17.43 5.14
C ALA A 184 15.30 -17.62 4.98
N ARG A 185 15.73 -18.10 3.81
CA ARG A 185 17.14 -18.38 3.52
C ARG A 185 17.95 -17.09 3.31
N CYS A 186 17.38 -16.08 2.65
CA CYS A 186 18.01 -14.75 2.54
C CYS A 186 18.32 -14.14 3.92
N TRP A 187 17.44 -14.34 4.89
CA TRP A 187 17.66 -13.88 6.27
C TRP A 187 18.77 -14.66 6.99
N SER A 188 18.85 -15.99 6.79
CA SER A 188 19.92 -16.81 7.35
C SER A 188 21.29 -16.43 6.80
N GLU A 189 21.40 -16.09 5.52
CA GLU A 189 22.65 -15.70 4.87
C GLU A 189 23.08 -14.27 5.28
N ALA A 190 22.13 -13.36 5.48
CA ALA A 190 22.40 -12.05 6.09
C ALA A 190 22.84 -12.15 7.57
N SER A 191 22.51 -13.26 8.26
CA SER A 191 22.90 -13.51 9.65
C SER A 191 24.38 -13.80 9.81
N SER A 192 25.00 -14.45 8.80
CA SER A 192 26.44 -14.78 8.80
C SER A 192 27.33 -13.55 8.87
N ALA A 193 26.85 -12.39 8.39
CA ALA A 193 27.57 -11.13 8.43
C ALA A 193 27.51 -10.42 9.80
N ILE A 194 26.64 -10.86 10.72
CA ILE A 194 26.49 -10.31 12.08
C ILE A 194 27.18 -11.21 13.12
N ALA A 195 27.45 -12.47 12.76
CA ALA A 195 28.13 -13.43 13.62
C ALA A 195 29.67 -13.37 13.52
N CYS A 196 30.21 -12.53 12.63
CA CYS A 196 31.63 -12.22 12.49
C CYS A 196 31.88 -10.78 12.96
#